data_AF-A0AAF0UKZ8-F1
#
_entry.id   AF-A0AAF0UKZ8-F1
#
_cell.length_a   1.000
_cell.length_b   1.000
_cell.length_c   1.000
_cell.angle_alpha   90.00
_cell.angle_beta   90.00
_cell.angle_gamma   90.00
#
_symmetry.space_group_name_H-M   'P 1'
#
loop_
_entity.id
_entity.type
_entity.pdbx_description
1 polymer ?
#
loop_
_entity_poly.entity_id
_entity_poly.type
_entity_poly.pdbx_seq_one_letter_code
_entity_poly.pdbx_strand_id
1 'polypeptide(L)'
;ATIMDALEGKTSKRKSCVDNDKVAVLTAWHRVDCRTRDAIRRNFLPELVNNYEQCVRAFVKESDRDVLVLRVQDPFQRLLLHGVCEFYNLISVTTSETEGSKAVKMTRITKKKAGSTDLPNITLCDFLKMAKEGSW
;
A
#
# COMPACT_ATOMS: atom_id res chain seq x y z
N ALA A 1 -8.66 -39.42 17.65
CA ALA A 1 -8.21 -38.10 17.20
C ALA A 1 -7.09 -37.66 18.13
N THR A 2 -5.86 -37.87 17.72
CA THR A 2 -4.66 -37.73 18.55
C THR A 2 -4.11 -36.32 18.38
N ILE A 3 -3.41 -35.79 19.39
CA ILE A 3 -2.87 -34.41 19.40
C ILE A 3 -2.03 -34.08 18.15
N MET A 4 -1.44 -35.09 17.49
CA MET A 4 -0.69 -34.97 16.23
C MET A 4 -1.55 -34.55 15.03
N ASP A 5 -2.75 -35.13 14.84
CA ASP A 5 -3.65 -34.75 13.73
C ASP A 5 -4.08 -33.27 13.83
N ALA A 6 -4.27 -32.78 15.06
CA ALA A 6 -4.63 -31.39 15.31
C ALA A 6 -3.46 -30.41 15.06
N LEU A 7 -2.21 -30.88 15.16
CA LEU A 7 -1.02 -30.08 14.89
C LEU A 7 -0.73 -30.01 13.38
N GLU A 8 -0.92 -31.11 12.65
CA GLU A 8 -0.81 -31.16 11.18
C GLU A 8 -1.89 -30.30 10.50
N GLY A 9 -3.13 -30.32 11.00
CA GLY A 9 -4.19 -29.44 10.50
C GLY A 9 -3.88 -27.94 10.71
N LYS A 10 -3.30 -27.57 11.86
CA LYS A 10 -2.93 -26.17 12.16
C LYS A 10 -1.74 -25.68 11.34
N THR A 11 -0.72 -26.52 11.15
CA THR A 11 0.47 -26.18 10.35
C THR A 11 0.12 -26.03 8.88
N SER A 12 -0.71 -26.93 8.34
CA SER A 12 -1.21 -26.87 6.96
C SER A 12 -2.03 -25.60 6.72
N LYS A 13 -2.96 -25.28 7.64
CA LYS A 13 -3.76 -24.05 7.57
C LYS A 13 -2.89 -22.79 7.63
N ARG A 14 -1.90 -22.76 8.54
CA ARG A 14 -0.97 -21.62 8.67
C ARG A 14 -0.12 -21.44 7.41
N LYS A 15 0.36 -22.53 6.80
CA LYS A 15 1.13 -22.48 5.55
C LYS A 15 0.28 -21.93 4.38
N SER A 16 -0.94 -22.44 4.22
CA SER A 16 -1.86 -21.94 3.18
C SER A 16 -2.22 -20.45 3.34
N CYS A 17 -2.36 -19.97 4.58
CA CYS A 17 -2.61 -18.56 4.89
C CYS A 17 -1.44 -17.68 4.44
N VAL A 18 -0.20 -18.10 4.75
CA VAL A 18 1.02 -17.39 4.33
C VAL A 18 1.15 -17.35 2.81
N ASP A 19 0.85 -18.45 2.12
CA ASP A 19 0.92 -18.50 0.65
C ASP A 19 -0.13 -17.56 0.02
N ASN A 20 -1.34 -17.50 0.58
CA ASN A 20 -2.36 -16.55 0.14
C ASN A 20 -1.95 -15.09 0.38
N ASP A 21 -1.36 -14.78 1.54
CA ASP A 21 -0.85 -13.43 1.84
C ASP A 21 0.26 -13.03 0.87
N LYS A 22 1.16 -13.96 0.52
CA LYS A 22 2.21 -13.75 -0.50
C LYS A 22 1.62 -13.45 -1.88
N VAL A 23 0.62 -14.21 -2.31
CA VAL A 23 -0.07 -13.97 -3.59
C VAL A 23 -0.79 -12.63 -3.59
N ALA A 24 -1.47 -12.28 -2.49
CA ALA A 24 -2.19 -11.02 -2.35
C ALA A 24 -1.25 -9.81 -2.45
N VAL A 25 -0.11 -9.83 -1.73
CA VAL A 25 0.85 -8.72 -1.77
C VAL A 25 1.59 -8.63 -3.10
N LEU A 26 1.90 -9.76 -3.77
CA LEU A 26 2.45 -9.72 -5.12
C LEU A 26 1.45 -9.14 -6.11
N THR A 27 0.18 -9.53 -6.01
CA THR A 27 -0.88 -8.96 -6.86
C THR A 27 -1.01 -7.46 -6.62
N ALA A 28 -1.00 -7.02 -5.36
CA ALA A 28 -0.99 -5.61 -4.99
C ALA A 28 0.23 -4.87 -5.55
N TRP A 29 1.43 -5.46 -5.43
CA TRP A 29 2.67 -4.89 -5.96
C TRP A 29 2.69 -4.77 -7.48
N HIS A 30 2.06 -5.70 -8.20
CA HIS A 30 1.95 -5.63 -9.67
C HIS A 30 0.97 -4.55 -10.16
N ARG A 31 0.08 -4.04 -9.29
CA ARG A 31 -0.77 -2.88 -9.63
C ARG A 31 0.00 -1.56 -9.67
N VAL A 32 1.13 -1.49 -8.97
CA VAL A 32 1.97 -0.29 -8.93
C VAL A 32 2.65 -0.09 -10.28
N ASP A 33 2.61 1.13 -10.81
CA ASP A 33 3.25 1.48 -12.08
C ASP A 33 4.73 1.07 -12.09
N CYS A 34 5.22 0.57 -13.23
CA CYS A 34 6.57 0.03 -13.33
C CYS A 34 7.65 1.07 -12.97
N ARG A 35 7.46 2.35 -13.36
CA ARG A 35 8.41 3.43 -13.03
C ARG A 35 8.37 3.75 -11.54
N THR A 36 7.19 3.73 -10.94
CA THR A 36 7.02 3.93 -9.49
C THR A 36 7.66 2.78 -8.71
N ARG A 37 7.50 1.53 -9.14
CA ARG A 37 8.17 0.35 -8.53
C ARG A 37 9.68 0.49 -8.56
N ASP A 38 10.24 0.91 -9.69
CA ASP A 38 11.69 1.10 -9.84
C ASP A 38 12.20 2.24 -8.98
N ALA A 39 11.47 3.35 -8.90
CA ALA A 39 11.79 4.48 -8.03
C ALA A 39 11.82 4.07 -6.55
N ILE A 40 10.78 3.34 -6.09
CA ILE A 40 10.68 2.81 -4.73
C ILE A 40 11.85 1.86 -4.42
N ARG A 41 12.16 0.92 -5.32
CA ARG A 41 13.24 -0.06 -5.11
C ARG A 41 14.61 0.59 -5.01
N ARG A 42 14.91 1.58 -5.87
CA ARG A 42 16.20 2.26 -5.90
C ARG A 42 16.40 3.22 -4.73
N ASN A 43 15.34 3.89 -4.30
CA ASN A 43 15.37 4.93 -3.27
C ASN A 43 14.32 4.65 -2.20
N PHE A 44 14.41 3.49 -1.55
CA PHE A 44 13.44 3.10 -0.55
C PHE A 44 13.58 3.96 0.72
N LEU A 45 12.55 4.77 0.99
CA LEU A 45 12.41 5.58 2.20
C LEU A 45 11.35 4.94 3.12
N PRO A 46 11.73 3.98 3.98
CA PRO A 46 10.79 3.15 4.72
C PRO A 46 9.84 3.95 5.62
N GLU A 47 10.35 4.96 6.32
CA GLU A 47 9.53 5.80 7.20
C GLU A 47 8.47 6.59 6.42
N LEU A 48 8.86 7.17 5.28
CA LEU A 48 7.94 7.94 4.45
C LEU A 48 6.85 7.05 3.84
N VAL A 49 7.24 5.90 3.29
CA VAL A 49 6.29 4.92 2.73
C VAL A 49 5.33 4.43 3.81
N ASN A 50 5.84 4.10 5.00
CA ASN A 50 5.03 3.67 6.13
C ASN A 50 4.04 4.75 6.59
N ASN A 51 4.45 6.01 6.66
CA ASN A 51 3.57 7.11 7.07
C ASN A 51 2.41 7.29 6.07
N TYR A 52 2.69 7.28 4.76
CA TYR A 52 1.63 7.31 3.74
C TYR A 52 0.72 6.09 3.82
N GLU A 53 1.28 4.92 4.02
CA GLU A 53 0.54 3.67 4.16
C GLU A 53 -0.37 3.68 5.38
N GLN A 54 0.06 4.21 6.52
CA GLN A 54 -0.79 4.38 7.70
C GLN A 54 -1.99 5.30 7.42
N CYS A 55 -1.77 6.46 6.79
CA CYS A 55 -2.85 7.37 6.40
C CYS A 55 -3.84 6.71 5.43
N VAL A 56 -3.33 6.02 4.42
CA VAL A 56 -4.13 5.33 3.39
C VAL A 56 -4.95 4.20 4.01
N ARG A 57 -4.34 3.35 4.85
CA ARG A 57 -5.05 2.24 5.51
C ARG A 57 -6.13 2.75 6.46
N ALA A 58 -5.87 3.84 7.18
CA ALA A 58 -6.88 4.48 8.03
C ALA A 58 -8.07 4.97 7.19
N PHE A 59 -7.80 5.66 6.07
CA PHE A 59 -8.83 6.12 5.13
C PHE A 59 -9.66 4.99 4.52
N VAL A 60 -9.03 3.86 4.18
CA VAL A 60 -9.74 2.69 3.64
C VAL A 60 -10.70 2.11 4.67
N LYS A 61 -10.32 2.09 5.95
CA LYS A 61 -11.15 1.54 7.05
C LYS A 61 -12.30 2.45 7.47
N GLU A 62 -12.18 3.76 7.27
CA GLU A 62 -13.21 4.75 7.61
C GLU A 62 -14.33 4.70 6.57
N SER A 63 -15.54 4.25 6.92
CA SER A 63 -16.67 4.09 5.98
C SER A 63 -17.19 5.42 5.42
N ASP A 64 -17.18 6.46 6.24
CA ASP A 64 -17.94 7.69 5.98
C ASP A 64 -17.16 8.74 5.18
N ARG A 65 -15.88 8.45 4.89
CA ARG A 65 -15.01 9.31 4.09
C ARG A 65 -14.82 8.76 2.69
N ASP A 66 -15.20 9.56 1.70
CA ASP A 66 -15.04 9.23 0.27
C ASP A 66 -13.71 9.74 -0.32
N VAL A 67 -13.12 10.77 0.29
CA VAL A 67 -11.90 11.42 -0.23
C VAL A 67 -10.90 11.69 0.91
N LEU A 68 -9.66 11.27 0.72
CA LEU A 68 -8.50 11.71 1.51
C LEU A 68 -7.70 12.72 0.68
N VAL A 69 -7.30 13.84 1.27
CA VAL A 69 -6.47 14.85 0.61
C VAL A 69 -5.19 15.04 1.39
N LEU A 70 -4.04 14.86 0.73
CA LEU A 70 -2.72 15.06 1.32
C LEU A 70 -1.97 16.18 0.58
N ARG A 71 -1.33 17.08 1.33
CA ARG A 71 -0.48 18.13 0.77
C ARG A 71 0.95 17.61 0.67
N VAL A 72 1.47 17.45 -0.54
CA VAL A 72 2.83 16.91 -0.75
C VAL A 72 3.53 17.73 -1.83
N GLN A 73 4.46 18.60 -1.42
CA GLN A 73 5.13 19.55 -2.33
C GLN A 73 6.29 18.93 -3.11
N ASP A 74 6.95 17.93 -2.56
CA ASP A 74 8.06 17.27 -3.24
C ASP A 74 7.55 16.27 -4.32
N PRO A 75 8.06 16.35 -5.57
CA PRO A 75 7.62 15.48 -6.66
C PRO A 75 7.95 14.00 -6.45
N PHE A 76 9.09 13.69 -5.84
CA PHE A 76 9.48 12.31 -5.57
C PHE A 76 8.61 11.71 -4.46
N GLN A 77 8.35 12.45 -3.39
CA GLN A 77 7.43 12.02 -2.34
C GLN A 77 6.01 11.80 -2.88
N ARG A 78 5.54 12.65 -3.81
CA ARG A 78 4.26 12.41 -4.51
C ARG A 78 4.26 11.11 -5.31
N LEU A 79 5.34 10.82 -6.04
CA LEU A 79 5.48 9.55 -6.77
C LEU A 79 5.36 8.36 -5.82
N LEU A 80 6.01 8.41 -4.66
CA LEU A 80 5.90 7.37 -3.63
C LEU A 80 4.45 7.24 -3.11
N LEU A 81 3.79 8.36 -2.82
CA LEU A 81 2.39 8.37 -2.38
C LEU A 81 1.46 7.73 -3.42
N HIS A 82 1.65 8.05 -4.71
CA HIS A 82 0.89 7.41 -5.79
C HIS A 82 1.10 5.91 -5.82
N GLY A 83 2.34 5.44 -5.66
CA GLY A 83 2.64 4.01 -5.57
C GLY A 83 1.99 3.30 -4.39
N VAL A 84 1.95 3.93 -3.22
CA VAL A 84 1.19 3.42 -2.06
C VAL A 84 -0.30 3.32 -2.42
N CYS A 85 -0.87 4.34 -3.06
CA CYS A 85 -2.29 4.32 -3.45
C CYS A 85 -2.59 3.20 -4.45
N GLU A 86 -1.73 2.99 -5.45
CA GLU A 86 -1.87 1.92 -6.45
C GLU A 86 -1.81 0.52 -5.81
N PHE A 87 -0.90 0.32 -4.87
CA PHE A 87 -0.77 -0.92 -4.12
C PHE A 87 -2.09 -1.28 -3.40
N TYR A 88 -2.72 -0.28 -2.77
CA TYR A 88 -4.02 -0.40 -2.09
C TYR A 88 -5.23 -0.29 -3.02
N ASN A 89 -5.03 -0.32 -4.34
CA ASN A 89 -6.09 -0.24 -5.35
C ASN A 89 -6.93 1.05 -5.28
N LEU A 90 -6.33 2.15 -4.86
CA LEU A 90 -6.98 3.46 -4.77
C LEU A 90 -6.70 4.30 -6.02
N ILE A 91 -7.55 5.29 -6.26
CA ILE A 91 -7.33 6.30 -7.29
C ILE A 91 -6.69 7.51 -6.61
N SER A 92 -5.58 8.00 -7.16
CA SER A 92 -4.89 9.17 -6.65
C SER A 92 -4.59 10.16 -7.78
N VAL A 93 -4.90 11.45 -7.56
CA VAL A 93 -4.70 12.52 -8.54
C VAL A 93 -4.09 13.73 -7.82
N THR A 94 -2.96 14.23 -8.33
CA THR A 94 -2.39 15.49 -7.84
C THR A 94 -2.86 16.67 -8.68
N THR A 95 -3.42 17.67 -8.03
CA THR A 95 -3.71 18.98 -8.62
C THR A 95 -2.80 20.06 -8.03
N SER A 96 -2.68 21.17 -8.75
CA SER A 96 -2.00 22.36 -8.26
C SER A 96 -3.05 23.42 -7.98
N GLU A 97 -3.09 23.90 -6.75
CA GLU A 97 -3.97 24.98 -6.32
C GLU A 97 -3.11 26.17 -5.92
N THR A 98 -3.59 27.38 -6.15
CA THR A 98 -2.93 28.60 -5.71
C THR A 98 -3.49 29.04 -4.37
N GLU A 99 -2.66 29.05 -3.33
CA GLU A 99 -3.00 29.65 -2.03
C GLU A 99 -2.18 30.91 -1.85
N GLY A 100 -2.83 32.07 -2.05
CA GLY A 100 -2.14 33.36 -2.14
C GLY A 100 -1.16 33.38 -3.32
N SER A 101 0.11 33.63 -3.04
CA SER A 101 1.18 33.68 -4.06
C SER A 101 1.90 32.34 -4.29
N LYS A 102 1.55 31.27 -3.55
CA LYS A 102 2.25 29.99 -3.62
C LYS A 102 1.39 28.91 -4.28
N ALA A 103 2.00 28.13 -5.17
CA ALA A 103 1.40 26.92 -5.70
C ALA A 103 1.51 25.79 -4.66
N VAL A 104 0.39 25.20 -4.29
CA VAL A 104 0.28 24.07 -3.37
C VAL A 104 -0.12 22.84 -4.17
N LYS A 105 0.66 21.77 -4.04
CA LYS A 105 0.35 20.46 -4.62
C LYS A 105 -0.49 19.62 -3.66
N MET A 106 -1.68 19.23 -4.12
CA MET A 106 -2.69 18.50 -3.36
C MET A 106 -2.96 17.17 -4.05
N THR A 107 -2.74 16.04 -3.35
CA THR A 107 -3.08 14.71 -3.86
C THR A 107 -4.41 14.28 -3.27
N ARG A 108 -5.43 14.16 -4.14
CA ARG A 108 -6.77 13.67 -3.82
C ARG A 108 -6.80 12.16 -4.03
N ILE A 109 -7.23 11.42 -3.03
CA ILE A 109 -7.24 9.95 -3.00
C ILE A 109 -8.68 9.50 -2.78
N THR A 110 -9.16 8.57 -3.61
CA THR A 110 -10.54 8.08 -3.58
C THR A 110 -10.58 6.56 -3.69
N LYS A 111 -11.63 5.97 -3.08
CA LYS A 111 -11.90 4.53 -3.16
C LYS A 111 -12.53 4.19 -4.50
N LYS A 112 -12.23 3.01 -5.05
CA LYS A 112 -12.88 2.53 -6.29
C LYS A 112 -14.28 2.02 -5.96
N LYS A 113 -15.29 2.42 -6.74
CA LYS A 113 -16.73 2.09 -6.51
C LYS A 113 -17.08 0.60 -6.62
N ALA A 114 -16.26 -0.21 -7.28
CA ALA A 114 -16.62 -1.57 -7.72
C ALA A 114 -15.68 -2.70 -7.25
N GLY A 115 -14.88 -2.48 -6.21
CA GLY A 115 -14.05 -3.54 -5.64
C GLY A 115 -13.96 -3.37 -4.13
N SER A 116 -14.10 -4.46 -3.38
CA SER A 116 -13.64 -4.42 -1.99
C SER A 116 -12.15 -4.05 -2.04
N THR A 117 -11.78 -3.02 -1.31
CA THR A 117 -10.37 -2.75 -1.02
C THR A 117 -9.94 -3.76 0.03
N ASP A 118 -9.78 -5.01 -0.38
CA ASP A 118 -9.19 -6.05 0.46
C ASP A 118 -7.78 -5.60 0.80
N LEU A 119 -7.62 -5.19 2.06
CA LEU A 119 -6.36 -4.72 2.62
C LEU A 119 -5.41 -5.92 2.71
N PRO A 120 -4.27 -5.92 2.01
CA PRO A 120 -3.27 -6.96 2.19
C PRO A 120 -2.82 -7.00 3.65
N ASN A 121 -2.66 -8.22 4.19
CA ASN A 121 -2.13 -8.45 5.53
C ASN A 121 -0.66 -8.00 5.62
N ILE A 122 0.13 -8.30 4.59
CA ILE A 122 1.50 -7.81 4.44
C ILE A 122 1.45 -6.40 3.87
N THR A 123 2.05 -5.44 4.58
CA THR A 123 2.11 -4.05 4.14
C THR A 123 3.13 -3.88 3.00
N LEU A 124 3.01 -2.81 2.21
CA LEU A 124 4.00 -2.46 1.21
C LEU A 124 5.36 -2.21 1.86
N CYS A 125 5.39 -1.50 3.01
CA CYS A 125 6.64 -1.25 3.72
C CYS A 125 7.33 -2.54 4.15
N ASP A 126 6.58 -3.49 4.73
CA ASP A 126 7.12 -4.79 5.16
C ASP A 126 7.58 -5.63 3.96
N PHE A 127 6.78 -5.65 2.89
CA PHE A 127 7.15 -6.31 1.63
C PHE A 127 8.48 -5.79 1.09
N LEU A 128 8.67 -4.48 1.06
CA LEU A 128 9.90 -3.86 0.56
C LEU A 128 11.11 -4.13 1.46
N LYS A 129 10.92 -4.16 2.78
CA LYS A 129 11.97 -4.56 3.74
C LYS A 129 12.40 -6.01 3.50
N MET A 130 11.44 -6.93 3.45
CA MET A 130 11.70 -8.35 3.18
C MET A 130 12.40 -8.55 1.83
N ALA A 131 11.95 -7.86 0.78
CA ALA A 131 12.56 -7.93 -0.54
C ALA A 131 14.01 -7.40 -0.55
N LYS A 132 14.32 -6.36 0.24
CA LYS A 132 15.69 -5.82 0.36
C LYS A 132 16.61 -6.75 1.15
N GLU A 133 16.08 -7.45 2.14
CA GLU A 133 16.82 -8.39 2.99
C GLU A 133 16.99 -9.79 2.36
N GLY A 134 16.32 -10.04 1.24
CA GLY A 134 16.34 -11.35 0.55
C GLY A 134 15.50 -12.42 1.26
N SER A 135 14.62 -12.02 2.18
CA SER A 135 13.76 -12.90 2.98
C SER A 135 12.36 -13.11 2.37
N TRP A 136 12.15 -12.62 1.14
CA TRP A 136 10.89 -12.70 0.39
C TRP A 136 10.65 -14.07 -0.27
#